data_AF-A0A947BQD1-F1
#
_entry.id   AF-A0A947BQD1-F1
#
_cell.length_a   1.000
_cell.length_b   1.000
_cell.length_c   1.000
_cell.angle_alpha   90.00
_cell.angle_beta   90.00
_cell.angle_gamma   90.00
#
_symmetry.space_group_name_H-M   'P 1'
#
loop_
_entity.id
_entity.type
_entity.pdbx_description
1 polymer ?
#
loop_
_entity_poly.entity_id
_entity_poly.type
_entity_poly.pdbx_seq_one_letter_code
_entity_poly.pdbx_strand_id
1 'polypeptide(L)'
;MDFDLLWDVNDVYWRISEDDEWTHLESAQFPGFSDYFDSHSPDDVHGYAPPFLGSAPEPGLIQVWTGLAVRTQPGWSTLVRPPVNISTSQSFRSFEGVIETDSWFGPLFTTIKLQKTGEPIKFRQSIPFLQLQLMETSLYRDTKDFEVYDLLSDLPQERWEDYYNTIVKPTQAKTRAKGQYAKMARKKKNNSCPVSPSA
;
A
#
# COMPACT_ATOMS: atom_id res chain seq x y z
N MET A 1 -2.21 3.66 -18.40
CA MET A 1 -1.59 2.76 -19.39
C MET A 1 -1.84 1.34 -18.98
N ASP A 2 -2.12 0.49 -19.95
CA ASP A 2 -2.26 -0.95 -19.76
C ASP A 2 -0.91 -1.62 -20.02
N PHE A 3 -0.61 -2.69 -19.28
CA PHE A 3 0.57 -3.51 -19.49
C PHE A 3 0.32 -4.92 -18.94
N ASP A 4 1.11 -5.88 -19.40
CA ASP A 4 1.08 -7.26 -18.90
C ASP A 4 2.45 -7.62 -18.30
N LEU A 5 2.44 -8.45 -17.26
CA LEU A 5 3.62 -9.11 -16.72
C LEU A 5 3.49 -10.63 -16.90
N LEU A 6 4.58 -11.32 -17.21
CA LEU A 6 4.66 -12.77 -17.24
C LEU A 6 5.84 -13.20 -16.37
N TRP A 7 5.61 -14.12 -15.44
CA TRP A 7 6.65 -14.67 -14.59
C TRP A 7 6.79 -16.16 -14.85
N ASP A 8 7.98 -16.62 -15.23
CA ASP A 8 8.25 -18.03 -15.54
C ASP A 8 8.92 -18.79 -14.39
N VAL A 9 8.85 -18.25 -13.17
CA VAL A 9 9.60 -18.64 -11.95
C VAL A 9 11.00 -18.03 -11.87
N ASN A 10 11.73 -17.94 -12.98
CA ASN A 10 13.10 -17.41 -12.99
C ASN A 10 13.12 -15.92 -13.32
N ASP A 11 12.44 -15.57 -14.40
CA ASP A 11 12.49 -14.27 -15.04
C ASP A 11 11.10 -13.66 -15.16
N VAL A 12 11.07 -12.32 -15.15
CA VAL A 12 9.86 -11.57 -15.43
C VAL A 12 9.99 -10.95 -16.81
N TYR A 13 8.91 -11.02 -17.58
CA TYR A 13 8.78 -10.40 -18.87
C TYR A 13 7.61 -9.42 -18.81
N TRP A 14 7.65 -8.40 -19.67
CA TRP A 14 6.60 -7.39 -19.75
C TRP A 14 6.31 -7.04 -21.21
N ARG A 15 5.13 -6.46 -21.43
CA ARG A 15 4.69 -5.89 -22.69
C ARG A 15 3.56 -4.88 -22.47
N ILE A 16 3.30 -4.04 -23.46
CA ILE A 16 2.26 -2.99 -23.39
C ILE A 16 0.95 -3.51 -23.97
N SER A 17 1.00 -4.02 -25.20
CA SER A 17 -0.13 -4.60 -25.93
C SER A 17 -0.08 -6.12 -25.91
N GLU A 18 -1.23 -6.76 -26.14
CA GLU A 18 -1.30 -8.22 -26.30
C GLU A 18 -0.64 -8.69 -27.60
N ASP A 19 -0.50 -7.80 -28.58
CA ASP A 19 0.15 -8.02 -29.87
C ASP A 19 1.67 -7.81 -29.82
N ASP A 20 2.19 -7.21 -28.74
CA ASP A 20 3.63 -6.96 -28.58
C ASP A 20 4.36 -8.24 -28.16
N GLU A 21 5.63 -8.35 -28.57
CA GLU A 21 6.53 -9.40 -28.10
C GLU A 21 6.86 -9.22 -26.61
N TRP A 22 7.04 -10.34 -25.91
CA TRP A 22 7.49 -10.34 -24.52
C TRP A 22 8.95 -9.89 -24.42
N THR A 23 9.20 -8.86 -23.61
CA THR A 23 10.55 -8.37 -23.35
C THR A 23 10.94 -8.70 -21.92
N HIS A 24 12.17 -9.17 -21.71
CA HIS A 24 12.71 -9.41 -20.35
C HIS A 24 12.71 -8.12 -19.53
N LEU A 25 12.31 -8.20 -18.26
CA LEU A 25 12.16 -7.05 -17.37
C LEU A 25 13.33 -6.98 -16.39
N GLU A 26 14.33 -6.17 -16.73
CA GLU A 26 15.29 -5.63 -15.76
C GLU A 26 14.83 -4.26 -15.26
N SER A 27 14.66 -3.35 -16.21
CA SER A 27 14.10 -2.03 -16.02
C SER A 27 13.38 -1.63 -17.29
N ALA A 28 12.20 -1.05 -17.17
CA ALA A 28 11.40 -0.59 -18.29
C ALA A 28 11.03 0.87 -18.13
N GLN A 29 11.07 1.60 -19.24
CA GLN A 29 10.55 2.95 -19.34
C GLN A 29 9.28 3.00 -20.16
N PHE A 30 8.44 3.98 -19.86
CA PHE A 30 7.38 4.36 -20.78
C PHE A 30 8.01 4.81 -22.11
N PRO A 31 7.48 4.35 -23.26
CA PRO A 31 8.01 4.77 -24.56
C PRO A 31 8.08 6.29 -24.69
N GLY A 32 9.28 6.80 -25.00
CA GLY A 32 9.54 8.24 -25.16
C GLY A 32 9.56 9.07 -23.87
N PHE A 33 9.39 8.45 -22.69
CA PHE A 33 9.32 9.21 -21.44
C PHE A 33 10.67 9.78 -21.00
N SER A 34 11.79 9.10 -21.27
CA SER A 34 13.12 9.64 -20.95
C SER A 34 13.38 10.95 -21.68
N ASP A 35 13.10 11.00 -23.00
CA ASP A 35 13.26 12.22 -23.80
C ASP A 35 12.28 13.32 -23.36
N TYR A 36 11.05 12.94 -23.02
CA TYR A 36 10.06 13.86 -22.47
C TYR A 36 10.54 14.45 -21.13
N PHE A 37 11.11 13.63 -20.26
CA PHE A 37 11.63 14.06 -18.97
C PHE A 37 12.77 15.05 -19.14
N ASP A 38 13.78 14.74 -19.96
CA ASP A 38 14.94 15.61 -20.19
C ASP A 38 14.51 16.95 -20.84
N SER A 39 13.56 16.92 -21.78
CA SER A 39 13.05 18.16 -22.41
C SER A 39 12.23 19.06 -21.47
N HIS A 40 11.79 18.58 -20.31
CA HIS A 40 10.93 19.30 -19.37
C HIS A 40 11.54 19.46 -17.96
N SER A 41 12.77 19.00 -17.76
CA SER A 41 13.47 19.05 -16.48
C SER A 41 14.73 19.90 -16.57
N PRO A 42 15.21 20.44 -15.43
CA PRO A 42 16.51 21.12 -15.38
C PRO A 42 17.67 20.22 -15.85
N ASP A 43 18.67 20.82 -16.48
CA ASP A 43 19.82 20.11 -17.07
C ASP A 43 20.58 19.20 -16.08
N ASP A 44 20.58 19.53 -14.79
CA ASP A 44 21.28 18.78 -13.75
C ASP A 44 20.61 17.43 -13.41
N VAL A 45 19.38 17.20 -13.88
CA VAL A 45 18.66 15.93 -13.69
C VAL A 45 18.43 15.14 -14.98
N HIS A 46 18.97 15.59 -16.12
CA HIS A 46 18.85 14.86 -17.38
C HIS A 46 19.45 13.45 -17.29
N GLY A 47 18.78 12.48 -17.92
CA GLY A 47 19.15 11.06 -17.89
C GLY A 47 18.76 10.33 -16.60
N TYR A 48 18.09 11.00 -15.65
CA TYR A 48 17.62 10.41 -14.40
C TYR A 48 16.09 10.19 -14.36
N ALA A 49 15.47 10.02 -15.53
CA ALA A 49 14.07 9.66 -15.63
C ALA A 49 13.80 8.34 -14.85
N PRO A 50 12.85 8.32 -13.89
CA PRO A 50 12.65 7.15 -13.05
C PRO A 50 11.99 6.01 -13.86
N PRO A 51 12.43 4.75 -13.66
CA PRO A 51 11.88 3.60 -14.37
C PRO A 51 10.39 3.41 -14.07
N PHE A 52 9.62 2.97 -15.07
CA PHE A 52 8.21 2.62 -14.89
C PHE A 52 8.09 1.29 -14.15
N LEU A 53 8.82 0.28 -14.60
CA LEU A 53 8.92 -1.03 -13.96
C LEU A 53 10.39 -1.32 -13.68
N GLY A 54 10.67 -1.93 -12.54
CA GLY A 54 11.99 -2.48 -12.21
C GLY A 54 11.84 -3.82 -11.53
N SER A 55 12.63 -4.81 -11.95
CA SER A 55 12.73 -6.06 -11.19
C SER A 55 13.62 -5.85 -9.96
N ALA A 56 13.24 -6.48 -8.86
CA ALA A 56 14.02 -6.50 -7.63
C ALA A 56 14.75 -7.86 -7.48
N PRO A 57 15.79 -7.94 -6.63
CA PRO A 57 16.59 -9.16 -6.48
C PRO A 57 15.77 -10.39 -6.07
N GLU A 58 14.68 -10.21 -5.31
CA GLU A 58 13.79 -11.29 -4.94
C GLU A 58 12.91 -11.71 -6.14
N PRO A 59 12.89 -13.02 -6.52
CA PRO A 59 12.19 -13.50 -7.72
C PRO A 59 10.72 -13.07 -7.79
N GLY A 60 10.27 -12.47 -8.90
CA GLY A 60 8.89 -12.03 -9.07
C GLY A 60 8.49 -10.82 -8.23
N LEU A 61 9.44 -10.10 -7.63
CA LEU A 61 9.21 -8.83 -6.95
C LEU A 61 9.47 -7.68 -7.94
N ILE A 62 8.47 -6.84 -8.17
CA ILE A 62 8.51 -5.75 -9.15
C ILE A 62 8.22 -4.43 -8.45
N GLN A 63 9.07 -3.43 -8.68
CA GLN A 63 8.79 -2.04 -8.37
C GLN A 63 8.03 -1.40 -9.53
N VAL A 64 6.93 -0.73 -9.22
CA VAL A 64 6.08 -0.04 -10.17
C VAL A 64 6.05 1.44 -9.79
N TRP A 65 6.54 2.29 -10.68
CA TRP A 65 6.34 3.72 -10.55
C TRP A 65 4.94 4.10 -11.03
N THR A 66 4.25 4.89 -10.22
CA THR A 66 2.89 5.34 -10.51
C THR A 66 2.81 6.48 -11.51
N GLY A 67 3.95 7.05 -11.92
CA GLY A 67 4.01 8.31 -12.67
C GLY A 67 3.75 9.55 -11.80
N LEU A 68 3.64 9.38 -10.48
CA LEU A 68 3.36 10.47 -9.54
C LEU A 68 4.57 10.74 -8.64
N ALA A 69 4.62 11.96 -8.10
CA ALA A 69 5.39 12.35 -6.93
C ALA A 69 4.44 13.04 -5.95
N VAL A 70 4.67 12.90 -4.65
CA VAL A 70 3.75 13.38 -3.61
C VAL A 70 4.49 14.24 -2.60
N ARG A 71 3.93 15.40 -2.27
CA ARG A 71 4.35 16.27 -1.18
C ARG A 71 3.15 16.55 -0.27
N THR A 72 3.32 16.35 1.02
CA THR A 72 2.30 16.63 2.04
C THR A 72 2.67 17.84 2.87
N GLN A 73 1.75 18.30 3.72
CA GLN A 73 2.04 19.31 4.74
C GLN A 73 2.98 18.73 5.82
N PRO A 74 3.77 19.57 6.52
CA PRO A 74 4.56 19.13 7.67
C PRO A 74 3.75 18.28 8.66
N GLY A 75 4.32 17.16 9.12
CA GLY A 75 3.66 16.25 10.06
C GLY A 75 2.71 15.25 9.42
N TRP A 76 2.69 15.14 8.09
CA TRP A 76 1.89 14.17 7.35
C TRP A 76 2.74 13.30 6.44
N SER A 77 2.42 12.02 6.40
CA SER A 77 3.01 11.02 5.52
C SER A 77 1.96 10.40 4.62
N THR A 78 2.41 9.68 3.60
CA THR A 78 1.53 8.94 2.68
C THR A 78 1.72 7.45 2.87
N LEU A 79 0.65 6.76 3.26
CA LEU A 79 0.54 5.31 3.17
C LEU A 79 0.13 4.94 1.75
N VAL A 80 1.02 4.20 1.10
CA VAL A 80 0.81 3.55 -0.18
C VAL A 80 0.33 2.13 0.08
N ARG A 81 -0.84 1.75 -0.44
CA ARG A 81 -1.45 0.44 -0.15
C ARG A 81 -2.35 -0.08 -1.27
N PRO A 82 -2.73 -1.38 -1.30
CA PRO A 82 -3.81 -1.84 -2.17
C PRO A 82 -5.15 -1.15 -1.82
N PRO A 83 -6.08 -1.00 -2.77
CA PRO A 83 -7.38 -0.40 -2.52
C PRO A 83 -8.23 -1.18 -1.52
N VAL A 84 -8.74 -0.48 -0.51
CA VAL A 84 -9.59 -1.07 0.54
C VAL A 84 -10.96 -1.42 -0.03
N ASN A 85 -11.47 -2.61 0.28
CA ASN A 85 -12.78 -3.13 -0.13
C ASN A 85 -12.99 -3.27 -1.65
N ILE A 86 -11.91 -3.32 -2.44
CA ILE A 86 -11.98 -3.67 -3.85
C ILE A 86 -11.35 -5.05 -4.00
N SER A 87 -12.04 -5.97 -4.67
CA SER A 87 -11.48 -7.27 -5.02
C SER A 87 -10.29 -7.06 -5.95
N THR A 88 -9.09 -7.35 -5.46
CA THR A 88 -7.86 -7.27 -6.25
C THR A 88 -7.64 -8.58 -7.02
N SER A 89 -6.76 -8.53 -8.02
CA SER A 89 -6.25 -9.74 -8.65
C SER A 89 -5.60 -10.67 -7.61
N GLN A 90 -5.77 -11.99 -7.78
CA GLN A 90 -5.03 -13.00 -7.00
C GLN A 90 -3.68 -13.36 -7.67
N SER A 91 -3.34 -12.70 -8.78
CA SER A 91 -2.11 -12.96 -9.51
C SER A 91 -0.91 -12.22 -8.94
N PHE A 92 -1.13 -11.21 -8.08
CA PHE A 92 -0.09 -10.47 -7.39
C PHE A 92 -0.59 -9.93 -6.05
N ARG A 93 0.34 -9.60 -5.16
CA ARG A 93 0.10 -8.87 -3.92
C ARG A 93 0.91 -7.59 -3.93
N SER A 94 0.26 -6.44 -3.66
CA SER A 94 1.00 -5.20 -3.40
C SER A 94 1.43 -5.13 -1.94
N PHE A 95 2.65 -4.64 -1.70
CA PHE A 95 3.11 -4.27 -0.38
C PHE A 95 2.54 -2.92 0.03
N GLU A 96 2.44 -2.71 1.34
CA GLU A 96 2.13 -1.41 1.90
C GLU A 96 3.44 -0.71 2.30
N GLY A 97 3.47 0.61 2.21
CA GLY A 97 4.62 1.42 2.59
C GLY A 97 4.20 2.79 3.06
N VAL A 98 4.82 3.28 4.13
CA VAL A 98 4.67 4.65 4.59
C VAL A 98 5.87 5.45 4.07
N ILE A 99 5.58 6.58 3.43
CA ILE A 99 6.59 7.49 2.89
C ILE A 99 6.41 8.84 3.60
N GLU A 100 7.47 9.36 4.22
CA GLU A 100 7.49 10.69 4.83
C GLU A 100 7.49 11.80 3.78
N THR A 101 6.36 11.96 3.09
CA THR A 101 6.18 12.91 1.99
C THR A 101 6.17 14.37 2.43
N ASP A 102 6.31 14.66 3.73
CA ASP A 102 6.52 16.01 4.25
C ASP A 102 7.99 16.46 4.20
N SER A 103 8.91 15.50 4.15
CA SER A 103 10.35 15.72 4.25
C SER A 103 11.09 15.11 3.06
N TRP A 104 10.68 13.93 2.61
CA TRP A 104 11.16 13.29 1.38
C TRP A 104 10.34 13.73 0.15
N PHE A 105 10.99 13.83 -1.01
CA PHE A 105 10.35 14.09 -2.30
C PHE A 105 11.01 13.25 -3.39
N GLY A 106 10.20 12.52 -4.16
CA GLY A 106 10.68 11.65 -5.22
C GLY A 106 9.55 10.86 -5.87
N PRO A 107 9.89 9.96 -6.80
CA PRO A 107 8.92 9.16 -7.53
C PRO A 107 8.19 8.20 -6.58
N LEU A 108 6.86 8.17 -6.67
CA LEU A 108 6.01 7.34 -5.82
C LEU A 108 5.96 5.90 -6.36
N PHE A 109 6.83 5.05 -5.83
CA PHE A 109 6.89 3.62 -6.15
C PHE A 109 5.97 2.80 -5.25
N THR A 110 5.48 1.69 -5.80
CA THR A 110 4.89 0.59 -5.04
C THR A 110 5.53 -0.73 -5.45
N THR A 111 5.68 -1.63 -4.51
CA THR A 111 6.25 -2.95 -4.77
C THR A 111 5.12 -3.97 -4.84
N ILE A 112 5.16 -4.84 -5.86
CA ILE A 112 4.25 -5.98 -6.00
C ILE A 112 5.05 -7.28 -5.99
N LYS A 113 4.47 -8.34 -5.44
CA LYS A 113 4.94 -9.72 -5.57
C LYS A 113 4.00 -10.48 -6.49
N LEU A 114 4.52 -10.99 -7.59
CA LEU A 114 3.79 -11.90 -8.46
C LEU A 114 3.55 -13.23 -7.73
N GLN A 115 2.34 -13.76 -7.83
CA GLN A 115 1.90 -14.98 -7.15
C GLN A 115 1.66 -16.12 -8.13
N LYS A 116 1.41 -15.81 -9.40
CA LYS A 116 1.13 -16.78 -10.45
C LYS A 116 2.23 -16.78 -11.50
N THR A 117 2.58 -17.97 -11.95
CA THR A 117 3.64 -18.24 -12.91
C THR A 117 3.06 -18.85 -14.18
N GLY A 118 3.68 -18.60 -15.33
CA GLY A 118 3.31 -19.21 -16.62
C GLY A 118 2.03 -18.66 -17.26
N GLU A 119 1.39 -17.64 -16.66
CA GLU A 119 0.25 -16.94 -17.26
C GLU A 119 0.43 -15.41 -17.23
N PRO A 120 -0.03 -14.68 -18.27
CA PRO A 120 0.00 -13.22 -18.28
C PRO A 120 -0.85 -12.60 -17.16
N ILE A 121 -0.26 -11.67 -16.42
CA ILE A 121 -0.87 -10.87 -15.37
C ILE A 121 -1.16 -9.49 -15.93
N LYS A 122 -2.44 -9.19 -16.10
CA LYS A 122 -2.93 -7.99 -16.79
C LYS A 122 -3.12 -6.83 -15.81
N PHE A 123 -2.42 -5.73 -16.04
CA PHE A 123 -2.66 -4.45 -15.39
C PHE A 123 -3.41 -3.54 -16.35
N ARG A 124 -4.55 -3.02 -15.89
CA ARG A 124 -5.45 -2.21 -16.71
C ARG A 124 -5.74 -0.91 -15.98
N GLN A 125 -5.66 0.21 -16.69
CA GLN A 125 -5.86 1.55 -16.15
C GLN A 125 -7.24 1.73 -15.49
N SER A 126 -8.25 0.99 -15.96
CA SER A 126 -9.59 1.00 -15.40
C SER A 126 -9.72 0.27 -14.06
N ILE A 127 -8.70 -0.48 -13.63
CA ILE A 127 -8.72 -1.28 -12.41
C ILE A 127 -7.66 -0.73 -11.44
N PRO A 128 -8.04 -0.06 -10.35
CA PRO A 128 -7.07 0.44 -9.39
C PRO A 128 -6.39 -0.73 -8.68
N PHE A 129 -5.06 -0.68 -8.58
CA PHE A 129 -4.26 -1.61 -7.77
C PHE A 129 -3.49 -0.91 -6.64
N LEU A 130 -3.67 0.40 -6.52
CA LEU A 130 -3.04 1.26 -5.54
C LEU A 130 -4.03 2.28 -4.97
N GLN A 131 -3.87 2.60 -3.70
CA GLN A 131 -4.56 3.65 -2.97
C GLN A 131 -3.54 4.42 -2.12
N LEU A 132 -3.67 5.74 -2.11
CA LEU A 132 -2.90 6.62 -1.24
C LEU A 132 -3.79 7.06 -0.07
N GLN A 133 -3.26 6.94 1.14
CA GLN A 133 -3.93 7.37 2.36
C GLN A 133 -2.99 8.30 3.13
N LEU A 134 -3.45 9.51 3.43
CA LEU A 134 -2.69 10.42 4.28
C LEU A 134 -2.73 9.93 5.74
N MET A 135 -1.58 9.98 6.39
CA MET A 135 -1.41 9.59 7.79
C MET A 135 -0.63 10.67 8.53
N GLU A 136 -1.11 11.08 9.69
CA GLU A 136 -0.35 11.99 10.55
C GLU A 136 0.88 11.25 11.12
N THR A 137 2.04 11.88 11.11
CA THR A 137 3.30 11.25 11.55
C THR A 137 3.27 10.87 13.03
N SER A 138 2.50 11.61 13.84
CA SER A 138 2.30 11.34 15.26
C SER A 138 1.74 9.93 15.53
N LEU A 139 1.02 9.34 14.57
CA LEU A 139 0.41 8.01 14.68
C LEU A 139 1.41 6.85 14.66
N TYR A 140 2.65 7.06 14.23
CA TYR A 140 3.64 5.99 14.13
C TYR A 140 5.07 6.39 14.52
N ARG A 141 5.38 7.69 14.60
CA ARG A 141 6.71 8.17 15.00
C ARG A 141 6.87 8.22 16.52
N ASP A 142 5.82 8.61 17.24
CA ASP A 142 5.85 8.89 18.68
C ASP A 142 5.00 7.94 19.53
N THR A 143 4.42 6.91 18.94
CA THR A 143 3.62 5.91 19.67
C THR A 143 4.52 4.96 20.47
N LYS A 144 4.90 5.39 21.68
CA LYS A 144 5.61 4.57 22.67
C LYS A 144 4.70 4.06 23.80
N ASP A 145 3.45 4.52 23.87
CA ASP A 145 2.48 4.07 24.87
C ASP A 145 1.81 2.76 24.45
N PHE A 146 2.58 1.67 24.48
CA PHE A 146 2.04 0.33 24.43
C PHE A 146 2.73 -0.56 25.47
N GLU A 147 1.95 -1.47 26.03
CA GLU A 147 2.45 -2.50 26.93
C GLU A 147 2.50 -3.82 26.17
N VAL A 148 3.63 -4.52 26.27
CA VAL A 148 3.79 -5.87 25.74
C VAL A 148 3.88 -6.82 26.92
N TYR A 149 3.05 -7.86 26.89
CA TYR A 149 3.05 -8.93 27.89
C TYR A 149 3.53 -10.20 27.20
N ASP A 150 4.65 -10.74 27.65
CA ASP A 150 5.25 -11.95 27.05
C ASP A 150 4.45 -13.22 27.39
N LEU A 151 3.79 -13.23 28.56
CA LEU A 151 2.99 -14.34 29.04
C LEU A 151 1.54 -13.93 29.28
N LEU A 152 0.61 -14.88 29.05
CA LEU A 152 -0.80 -14.69 29.38
C LEU A 152 -1.03 -14.49 30.88
N SER A 153 -0.15 -15.01 31.74
CA SER A 153 -0.21 -14.80 33.20
C SER A 153 0.03 -13.34 33.60
N ASP A 154 0.72 -12.59 32.75
CA ASP A 154 1.13 -11.22 33.06
C ASP A 154 0.05 -10.21 32.66
N LEU A 155 -0.95 -10.66 31.89
CA LEU A 155 -2.11 -9.84 31.53
C LEU A 155 -2.90 -9.46 32.80
N PRO A 156 -3.12 -8.17 33.03
CA PRO A 156 -3.94 -7.70 34.14
C PRO A 156 -5.37 -8.26 34.05
N GLN A 157 -6.00 -8.48 35.20
CA GLN A 157 -7.38 -8.97 35.29
C GLN A 157 -8.37 -8.11 34.49
N GLU A 158 -8.17 -6.79 34.43
CA GLU A 158 -8.98 -5.86 33.64
C GLU A 158 -9.01 -6.24 32.15
N ARG A 159 -7.88 -6.69 31.58
CA ARG A 159 -7.81 -7.13 30.18
C ARG A 159 -8.59 -8.44 29.95
N TRP A 160 -8.61 -9.33 30.94
CA TRP A 160 -9.44 -10.52 30.90
C TRP A 160 -10.94 -10.20 30.95
N GLU A 161 -11.33 -9.19 31.72
CA GLU A 161 -12.71 -8.69 31.76
C GLU A 161 -13.11 -8.04 30.42
N ASP A 162 -12.24 -7.24 29.81
CA ASP A 162 -12.42 -6.69 28.46
C ASP A 162 -12.64 -7.81 27.42
N TYR A 163 -11.81 -8.86 27.48
CA TYR A 163 -11.91 -10.03 26.61
C TYR A 163 -13.22 -10.79 26.83
N TYR A 164 -13.62 -11.00 28.09
CA TYR A 164 -14.89 -11.64 28.42
C TYR A 164 -16.08 -10.85 27.85
N ASN A 165 -16.08 -9.54 28.02
CA ASN A 165 -17.15 -8.67 27.53
C ASN A 165 -17.22 -8.59 26.00
N THR A 166 -16.06 -8.61 25.32
CA THR A 166 -15.97 -8.45 23.87
C THR A 166 -16.18 -9.76 23.11
N ILE A 167 -15.71 -10.88 23.66
CA ILE A 167 -15.66 -12.18 22.97
C ILE A 167 -16.58 -13.21 23.63
N VAL A 168 -16.44 -13.45 24.93
CA VAL A 168 -17.11 -14.57 25.61
C VAL A 168 -18.61 -14.32 25.75
N LYS A 169 -18.99 -13.19 26.35
CA LYS A 169 -20.39 -12.82 26.60
C LYS A 169 -21.24 -12.76 25.31
N PRO A 170 -20.78 -12.17 24.19
CA PRO A 170 -21.55 -12.18 22.95
C PRO A 170 -21.62 -13.55 22.28
N THR A 171 -20.65 -14.43 22.50
CA THR A 171 -20.63 -15.80 21.93
C THR A 171 -21.57 -16.72 22.69
N GLN A 172 -21.70 -16.54 24.01
CA GLN A 172 -22.62 -17.31 24.85
C GLN A 172 -24.08 -16.82 24.75
N ALA A 173 -24.32 -15.67 24.13
CA ALA A 173 -25.68 -15.15 23.94
C ALA A 173 -26.46 -16.01 22.94
N LYS A 174 -27.68 -16.43 23.31
CA LYS A 174 -28.59 -17.22 22.43
C LYS A 174 -28.87 -16.54 21.09
N THR A 175 -28.69 -15.23 20.98
CA THR A 175 -28.86 -14.46 19.75
C THR A 175 -27.78 -13.38 19.67
N ARG A 176 -26.88 -13.49 18.68
CA ARG A 176 -25.83 -12.51 18.45
C ARG A 176 -26.31 -11.44 17.47
N ALA A 177 -26.45 -10.20 17.94
CA ALA A 177 -26.78 -9.09 17.06
C ALA A 177 -25.60 -8.79 16.11
N LYS A 178 -25.84 -8.81 14.80
CA LYS A 178 -24.81 -8.47 13.79
C LYS A 178 -24.40 -6.99 13.93
N GLY A 179 -23.12 -6.70 13.70
CA GLY A 179 -22.60 -5.33 13.65
C GLY A 179 -22.51 -4.60 15.00
N GLN A 180 -22.41 -5.32 16.13
CA GLN A 180 -22.27 -4.69 17.45
C GLN A 180 -21.05 -3.76 17.56
N TYR A 181 -19.91 -4.15 16.99
CA TYR A 181 -18.73 -3.28 16.92
C TYR A 181 -19.04 -1.95 16.21
N ALA A 182 -19.69 -2.00 15.04
CA ALA A 182 -20.06 -0.80 14.29
C ALA A 182 -21.01 0.12 15.07
N LYS A 183 -21.97 -0.44 15.83
CA LYS A 183 -22.85 0.32 16.72
C LYS A 183 -22.09 0.97 17.88
N MET A 184 -21.18 0.25 18.53
CA MET A 184 -20.35 0.76 19.62
C MET A 184 -19.41 1.89 19.14
N ALA A 185 -18.76 1.70 17.98
CA ALA A 185 -17.89 2.70 17.37
C ALA A 185 -18.65 4.00 17.05
N ARG A 186 -19.86 3.91 16.47
CA ARG A 186 -20.72 5.07 16.22
C ARG A 186 -21.10 5.82 17.51
N LYS A 187 -21.40 5.09 18.58
CA LYS A 187 -21.72 5.70 19.89
C LYS A 187 -20.54 6.47 20.49
N LYS A 188 -19.31 5.97 20.31
CA LYS A 188 -18.08 6.68 20.73
C LYS A 188 -17.81 7.95 19.91
N LYS A 189 -18.14 7.95 18.61
CA LYS A 189 -17.91 9.09 17.71
C LYS A 189 -18.68 10.37 18.09
N ASN A 190 -19.78 10.25 18.85
CA ASN A 190 -20.54 11.41 19.33
C ASN A 190 -19.82 12.21 20.44
N ASN A 191 -18.63 11.79 20.91
CA ASN A 191 -17.94 12.41 22.05
C ASN A 191 -16.59 13.09 21.76
N SER A 192 -16.10 13.16 20.52
CA SER A 192 -15.03 14.10 20.05
C SER A 192 -14.47 13.64 18.70
N CYS A 193 -14.04 14.61 17.88
CA CYS A 193 -13.28 14.38 16.65
C CYS A 193 -11.78 14.37 17.01
N PRO A 194 -11.02 13.31 16.71
CA PRO A 194 -9.63 13.18 17.13
C PRO A 194 -8.65 14.11 16.40
N VAL A 195 -9.10 14.80 15.34
CA VAL A 195 -8.29 15.75 14.58
C VAL A 195 -8.93 17.13 14.73
N SER A 196 -8.71 17.76 15.88
CA SER A 196 -8.95 19.19 16.03
C SER A 196 -7.72 19.91 15.48
N PRO A 197 -7.84 20.95 14.64
CA PRO A 197 -6.68 21.73 14.25
C PRO A 197 -6.13 22.41 15.50
N SER A 198 -4.85 22.18 15.80
CA SER A 198 -4.10 23.02 16.72
C SER A 198 -4.21 24.47 16.24
N ALA A 199 -4.74 25.34 17.10
CA ALA A 199 -4.84 26.78 16.87
C ALA A 199 -3.47 27.46 16.85
#